data_AF-A0A2I2GRZ5-F1
#
_entry.id   AF-A0A2I2GRZ5-F1
#
_cell.length_a   1.000
_cell.length_b   1.000
_cell.length_c   1.000
_cell.angle_alpha   90.00
_cell.angle_beta   90.00
_cell.angle_gamma   90.00
#
_symmetry.space_group_name_H-M   'P 1'
#
loop_
_entity.id
_entity.type
_entity.pdbx_description
1 polymer ?
#
loop_
_entity_poly.entity_id
_entity_poly.type
_entity_poly.pdbx_seq_one_letter_code
_entity_poly.pdbx_strand_id
1 'polypeptide(L)'
;MVHPVTELIYFQLKSTVKPEDLANEEGQALLDLFNNTKQQSGYQSSAWGRTKEDENIVVWVIDWADAHDGIQQTLLTPYIEPSTQATIIFTTLTPPPPSSTTPKTHRLTTNPVTELCALAFPNTMAPEEHEALSSDLINFRRALTESLPEGSRPTAWAMGYVERPGTMAHEKSGDGQAFVHLLAVGWESKEKHMEIKGTEEFTGSIQPIREKMLSPVPGLGMKHVSFVGV
;
A
#
# COMPACT_ATOMS: atom_id res chain seq x y z
N MET A 1 22.75 4.87 -9.99
CA MET A 1 21.89 3.69 -10.15
C MET A 1 20.46 4.17 -10.07
N VAL A 2 19.60 3.66 -10.94
CA VAL A 2 18.19 4.02 -11.00
C VAL A 2 17.41 2.89 -10.31
N HIS A 3 16.65 3.23 -9.27
CA HIS A 3 15.90 2.24 -8.49
C HIS A 3 14.41 2.35 -8.83
N PRO A 4 13.76 1.24 -9.21
CA PRO A 4 12.37 1.31 -9.60
C PRO A 4 11.47 1.48 -8.37
N VAL A 5 10.49 2.37 -8.47
CA VAL A 5 9.60 2.79 -7.38
C VAL A 5 8.17 2.28 -7.60
N THR A 6 7.45 2.06 -6.52
CA THR A 6 6.02 1.71 -6.55
C THR A 6 5.21 2.94 -6.13
N GLU A 7 4.33 3.42 -7.01
CA GLU A 7 3.30 4.41 -6.75
C GLU A 7 2.04 3.70 -6.23
N LEU A 8 1.46 4.18 -5.14
CA LEU A 8 0.16 3.74 -4.64
C LEU A 8 -0.78 4.93 -4.56
N ILE A 9 -1.93 4.79 -5.21
CA ILE A 9 -2.94 5.84 -5.35
C ILE A 9 -4.24 5.34 -4.72
N TYR A 10 -4.64 5.99 -3.64
CA TYR A 10 -5.86 5.70 -2.90
C TYR A 10 -6.89 6.77 -3.24
N PHE A 11 -8.06 6.39 -3.74
CA PHE A 11 -9.08 7.36 -4.09
C PHE A 11 -10.49 6.78 -3.99
N GLN A 12 -11.44 7.64 -3.63
CA GLN A 12 -12.85 7.27 -3.57
C GLN A 12 -13.51 7.54 -4.92
N LEU A 13 -14.12 6.50 -5.50
CA LEU A 13 -14.91 6.63 -6.72
C LEU A 13 -16.25 7.31 -6.45
N LYS A 14 -16.73 8.03 -7.46
CA LYS A 14 -18.16 8.36 -7.56
C LYS A 14 -18.98 7.08 -7.58
N SER A 15 -20.16 7.12 -6.98
CA SER A 15 -21.10 5.98 -6.98
C SER A 15 -21.55 5.52 -8.38
N THR A 16 -21.42 6.39 -9.39
CA THR A 16 -21.73 6.10 -10.80
C THR A 16 -20.62 5.34 -11.53
N VAL A 17 -19.38 5.39 -11.03
CA VAL A 17 -18.21 4.77 -11.67
C VAL A 17 -18.09 3.32 -11.20
N LYS A 18 -18.34 2.38 -12.12
CA LYS A 18 -18.35 0.93 -11.84
C LYS A 18 -17.45 0.20 -12.83
N PRO A 19 -16.12 0.15 -12.61
CA PRO A 19 -15.19 -0.51 -13.53
C PRO A 19 -15.48 -2.00 -13.77
N GLU A 20 -16.14 -2.66 -12.81
CA GLU A 20 -16.52 -4.06 -12.90
C GLU A 20 -17.70 -4.32 -13.85
N ASP A 21 -18.47 -3.28 -14.19
CA ASP A 21 -19.61 -3.36 -15.10
C ASP A 21 -19.19 -2.98 -16.52
N LEU A 22 -19.21 -3.96 -17.43
CA LEU A 22 -18.84 -3.78 -18.83
C LEU A 22 -19.77 -2.80 -19.59
N ALA A 23 -20.97 -2.55 -19.08
CA ALA A 23 -21.91 -1.59 -19.65
C ALA A 23 -21.76 -0.18 -19.06
N ASN A 24 -20.95 0.01 -18.02
CA ASN A 24 -20.75 1.31 -17.37
C ASN A 24 -19.66 2.11 -18.09
N GLU A 25 -20.06 3.09 -18.90
CA GLU A 25 -19.13 3.89 -19.71
C GLU A 25 -18.08 4.63 -18.87
N GLU A 26 -18.45 5.20 -17.71
CA GLU A 26 -17.50 5.88 -16.82
C GLU A 26 -16.47 4.91 -16.22
N GLY A 27 -16.91 3.70 -15.89
CA GLY A 27 -16.08 2.59 -15.42
C GLY A 27 -15.10 2.13 -16.49
N GLN A 28 -15.56 1.97 -17.73
CA GLN A 28 -14.70 1.64 -18.87
C GLN A 28 -13.68 2.76 -19.14
N ALA A 29 -14.09 4.02 -19.08
CA ALA A 29 -13.17 5.15 -19.25
C ALA A 29 -12.07 5.19 -18.17
N LEU A 30 -12.38 4.79 -16.94
CA LEU A 30 -11.35 4.62 -15.90
C LEU A 30 -10.40 3.45 -16.21
N LEU A 31 -10.91 2.32 -16.68
CA LEU A 31 -10.06 1.20 -17.10
C LEU A 31 -9.19 1.55 -18.32
N ASP A 32 -9.70 2.38 -19.24
CA ASP A 32 -8.93 2.92 -20.35
C ASP A 32 -7.81 3.82 -19.85
N LEU A 33 -8.03 4.64 -18.81
CA LEU A 33 -6.96 5.41 -18.17
C LEU A 33 -5.87 4.48 -17.61
N PHE A 34 -6.24 3.41 -16.93
CA PHE A 34 -5.26 2.43 -16.42
C PHE A 34 -4.48 1.79 -17.58
N ASN A 35 -5.16 1.37 -18.64
CA ASN A 35 -4.52 0.76 -19.80
C ASN A 35 -3.62 1.72 -20.57
N ASN A 36 -4.03 2.97 -20.75
CA ASN A 36 -3.25 4.00 -21.43
C ASN A 36 -1.98 4.36 -20.65
N THR A 37 -1.98 4.17 -19.33
CA THR A 37 -0.79 4.39 -18.48
C THR A 37 0.35 3.44 -18.83
N LYS A 38 0.06 2.26 -19.43
CA LYS A 38 1.08 1.34 -19.97
C LYS A 38 1.98 1.98 -21.04
N GLN A 39 1.50 3.04 -21.69
CA GLN A 39 2.24 3.74 -22.74
C GLN A 39 3.13 4.86 -22.19
N GLN A 40 3.07 5.14 -20.89
CA GLN A 40 3.93 6.15 -20.26
C GLN A 40 5.36 5.63 -20.15
N SER A 41 6.32 6.54 -20.35
CA SER A 41 7.74 6.22 -20.17
C SER A 41 7.98 5.70 -18.75
N GLY A 42 8.84 4.70 -18.62
CA GLY A 42 9.18 4.12 -17.32
C GLY A 42 8.13 3.17 -16.73
N TYR A 43 6.93 3.03 -17.30
CA TYR A 43 5.93 2.07 -16.81
C TYR A 43 6.49 0.63 -16.83
N GLN A 44 6.32 -0.11 -15.74
CA GLN A 44 6.70 -1.53 -15.65
C GLN A 44 5.48 -2.44 -15.52
N SER A 45 4.59 -2.14 -14.57
CA SER A 45 3.36 -2.92 -14.34
C SER A 45 2.38 -2.13 -13.48
N SER A 46 1.11 -2.50 -13.48
CA SER A 46 0.14 -1.95 -12.55
C SER A 46 -0.98 -2.94 -12.23
N ALA A 47 -1.59 -2.74 -11.07
CA ALA A 47 -2.71 -3.52 -10.59
C ALA A 47 -3.65 -2.62 -9.80
N TRP A 48 -4.94 -2.92 -9.80
CA TRP A 48 -5.92 -2.14 -9.05
C TRP A 48 -6.93 -3.05 -8.35
N GLY A 49 -7.63 -2.50 -7.37
CA GLY A 49 -8.75 -3.19 -6.74
C GLY A 49 -9.49 -2.29 -5.75
N ARG A 50 -10.71 -2.68 -5.39
CA ARG A 50 -11.48 -2.05 -4.32
C ARG A 50 -11.02 -2.53 -2.95
N THR A 51 -11.10 -1.65 -1.96
CA THR A 51 -10.83 -2.04 -0.57
C THR A 51 -11.99 -2.86 0.00
N LYS A 52 -11.70 -3.86 0.83
CA LYS A 52 -12.72 -4.68 1.51
C LYS A 52 -13.35 -3.95 2.70
N GLU A 53 -12.76 -2.86 3.16
CA GLU A 53 -13.28 -2.03 4.25
C GLU A 53 -14.32 -1.03 3.75
N ASP A 54 -14.13 -0.53 2.53
CA ASP A 54 -15.05 0.38 1.84
C ASP A 54 -14.87 0.18 0.34
N GLU A 55 -15.88 -0.42 -0.28
CA GLU A 55 -15.83 -0.74 -1.71
C GLU A 55 -15.83 0.52 -2.58
N ASN A 56 -16.15 1.71 -2.06
CA ASN A 56 -16.03 2.95 -2.81
C ASN A 56 -14.57 3.39 -2.98
N ILE A 57 -13.65 2.86 -2.17
CA ILE A 57 -12.23 3.20 -2.24
C ILE A 57 -11.52 2.21 -3.16
N VAL A 58 -10.84 2.75 -4.17
CA VAL A 58 -9.93 2.01 -5.05
C VAL A 58 -8.49 2.30 -4.63
N VAL A 59 -7.66 1.26 -4.71
CA VAL A 59 -6.22 1.40 -4.71
C VAL A 59 -5.70 1.01 -6.08
N TRP A 60 -4.98 1.90 -6.73
CA TRP A 60 -4.24 1.64 -7.95
C TRP A 60 -2.75 1.69 -7.65
N VAL A 61 -2.05 0.61 -7.97
CA VAL A 61 -0.61 0.44 -7.73
C VAL A 61 0.10 0.38 -9.06
N ILE A 62 1.13 1.19 -9.23
CA ILE A 62 1.92 1.28 -10.46
C ILE A 62 3.40 1.15 -10.11
N ASP A 63 4.11 0.29 -10.82
CA ASP A 63 5.55 0.19 -10.74
C ASP A 63 6.20 0.96 -11.88
N TRP A 64 7.11 1.85 -11.51
CA TRP A 64 7.89 2.69 -12.40
C TRP A 64 9.36 2.26 -12.42
N ALA A 65 10.02 2.50 -13.54
CA ALA A 65 11.45 2.26 -13.70
C ALA A 65 12.28 3.16 -12.78
N ASP A 66 11.77 4.35 -12.44
CA ASP A 66 12.42 5.29 -11.55
C ASP A 66 11.49 6.28 -10.85
N ALA A 67 12.07 7.03 -9.91
CA ALA A 67 11.34 7.93 -9.01
C ALA A 67 10.88 9.26 -9.64
N HIS A 68 11.18 9.56 -10.90
CA HIS A 68 10.72 10.79 -11.57
C HIS A 68 9.34 10.62 -12.21
N ASP A 69 8.94 9.38 -12.48
CA ASP A 69 7.65 9.08 -13.10
C ASP A 69 6.51 9.04 -12.06
N GLY A 70 5.28 9.04 -12.58
CA GLY A 70 4.04 9.02 -11.83
C GLY A 70 2.89 9.59 -12.65
N ILE A 71 1.66 9.19 -12.34
CA ILE A 71 0.51 9.75 -13.07
C ILE A 71 0.14 11.15 -12.56
N GLN A 72 -0.38 11.98 -13.45
CA GLN A 72 -0.95 13.26 -13.05
C GLN A 72 -2.28 13.01 -12.34
N GLN A 73 -2.37 13.38 -11.06
CA GLN A 73 -3.58 13.20 -10.24
C GLN A 73 -4.84 13.82 -10.89
N THR A 74 -4.68 14.89 -11.66
CA THR A 74 -5.79 15.56 -12.37
C THR A 74 -6.50 14.63 -13.35
N LEU A 75 -5.84 13.59 -13.87
CA LEU A 75 -6.45 12.58 -14.75
C LEU A 75 -7.53 11.76 -14.03
N LEU A 76 -7.47 11.66 -12.70
CA LEU A 76 -8.46 10.95 -11.90
C LEU A 76 -9.69 11.80 -11.55
N THR A 77 -9.60 13.13 -11.69
CA THR A 77 -10.68 14.09 -11.34
C THR A 77 -12.06 13.69 -11.86
N PRO A 78 -12.22 13.19 -13.11
CA PRO A 78 -13.54 12.81 -13.62
C PRO A 78 -14.20 11.66 -12.85
N TYR A 79 -13.41 10.82 -12.16
CA TYR A 79 -13.88 9.57 -11.55
C TYR A 79 -13.99 9.63 -10.03
N ILE A 80 -13.33 10.60 -9.40
CA ILE A 80 -13.26 10.74 -7.95
C ILE A 80 -14.50 11.47 -7.41
N GLU A 81 -14.98 11.04 -6.25
CA GLU A 81 -16.06 11.72 -5.52
C GLU A 81 -15.67 13.19 -5.23
N PRO A 82 -16.44 14.21 -5.66
CA PRO A 82 -16.02 15.61 -5.63
C PRO A 82 -15.60 16.16 -4.26
N SER A 83 -16.13 15.61 -3.16
CA SER A 83 -15.78 16.02 -1.79
C SER A 83 -14.52 15.34 -1.25
N THR A 84 -13.81 14.57 -2.08
CA THR A 84 -12.67 13.74 -1.68
C THR A 84 -11.43 14.07 -2.51
N GLN A 85 -10.27 13.58 -2.08
CA GLN A 85 -9.01 13.73 -2.80
C GLN A 85 -8.28 12.39 -2.85
N ALA A 86 -7.57 12.15 -3.94
CA ALA A 86 -6.65 11.02 -3.99
C ALA A 86 -5.47 11.25 -3.05
N THR A 87 -5.05 10.21 -2.36
CA THR A 87 -3.78 10.16 -1.62
C THR A 87 -2.79 9.34 -2.43
N ILE A 88 -1.62 9.91 -2.69
CA ILE A 88 -0.58 9.28 -3.51
C ILE A 88 0.70 9.17 -2.68
N ILE A 89 1.27 7.97 -2.66
CA ILE A 89 2.56 7.70 -2.03
C ILE A 89 3.47 6.93 -2.98
N PHE A 90 4.77 7.15 -2.86
CA PHE A 90 5.79 6.41 -3.61
C PHE A 90 6.73 5.72 -2.63
N THR A 91 7.05 4.45 -2.90
CA THR A 91 7.91 3.65 -2.03
C THR A 91 8.63 2.56 -2.81
N THR A 92 9.82 2.16 -2.35
CA THR A 92 10.49 0.93 -2.81
C THR A 92 10.13 -0.23 -1.90
N LEU A 93 9.35 -1.18 -2.42
CA LEU A 93 8.97 -2.40 -1.70
C LEU A 93 10.12 -3.43 -1.67
N THR A 94 10.42 -3.93 -0.48
CA THR A 94 11.48 -4.92 -0.22
C THR A 94 10.93 -6.16 0.51
N PRO A 95 11.39 -7.38 0.18
CA PRO A 95 12.40 -7.69 -0.83
C PRO A 95 11.87 -7.50 -2.26
N PRO A 96 12.74 -7.26 -3.26
CA PRO A 96 12.33 -7.20 -4.65
C PRO A 96 11.73 -8.53 -5.14
N PRO A 97 11.04 -8.55 -6.30
CA PRO A 97 10.59 -9.80 -6.93
C PRO A 97 11.74 -10.79 -7.14
N PRO A 98 11.45 -12.10 -7.18
CA PRO A 98 12.49 -13.14 -7.28
C PRO A 98 13.25 -13.14 -8.61
N SER A 99 12.70 -12.54 -9.66
CA SER A 99 13.35 -12.36 -10.96
C SER A 99 13.15 -10.94 -11.47
N SER A 100 14.12 -10.41 -12.21
CA SER A 100 14.01 -9.13 -12.92
C SER A 100 12.95 -9.13 -14.03
N THR A 101 12.51 -10.31 -14.47
CA THR A 101 11.46 -10.48 -15.47
C THR A 101 10.06 -10.64 -14.88
N THR A 102 9.95 -10.87 -13.57
CA THR A 102 8.65 -10.96 -12.90
C THR A 102 8.11 -9.55 -12.69
N PRO A 103 6.88 -9.23 -13.16
CA PRO A 103 6.25 -7.94 -12.86
C PRO A 103 6.26 -7.69 -11.36
N LYS A 104 6.60 -6.48 -10.93
CA LYS A 104 6.69 -6.16 -9.51
C LYS A 104 5.33 -6.28 -8.80
N THR A 105 4.26 -5.85 -9.46
CA THR A 105 2.87 -6.07 -9.03
C THR A 105 2.43 -7.54 -9.03
N HIS A 106 3.21 -8.48 -9.58
CA HIS A 106 2.84 -9.91 -9.62
C HIS A 106 2.50 -10.45 -8.24
N ARG A 107 3.25 -10.06 -7.19
CA ARG A 107 2.93 -10.51 -5.82
C ARG A 107 1.55 -10.04 -5.38
N LEU A 108 1.17 -8.81 -5.74
CA LEU A 108 -0.13 -8.23 -5.39
C LEU A 108 -1.27 -9.00 -6.05
N THR A 109 -1.11 -9.34 -7.34
CA THR A 109 -2.14 -10.02 -8.13
C THR A 109 -2.20 -11.53 -7.90
N THR A 110 -1.15 -12.15 -7.35
CA THR A 110 -1.20 -13.56 -6.94
C THR A 110 -1.73 -13.80 -5.53
N ASN A 111 -1.69 -12.77 -4.68
CA ASN A 111 -2.28 -12.87 -3.34
C ASN A 111 -3.82 -12.83 -3.48
N PRO A 112 -4.56 -13.75 -2.84
CA PRO A 112 -6.03 -13.64 -2.77
C PRO A 112 -6.49 -12.30 -2.18
N VAL A 113 -5.80 -11.84 -1.13
CA VAL A 113 -5.95 -10.54 -0.51
C VAL A 113 -4.57 -9.99 -0.17
N THR A 114 -4.32 -8.71 -0.46
CA THR A 114 -3.17 -7.98 0.05
C THR A 114 -3.63 -6.95 1.09
N GLU A 115 -3.06 -7.01 2.28
CA GLU A 115 -3.10 -5.95 3.27
C GLU A 115 -2.11 -4.85 2.88
N LEU A 116 -2.60 -3.62 2.81
CA LEU A 116 -1.79 -2.40 2.78
C LEU A 116 -1.93 -1.70 4.12
N CYS A 117 -0.83 -1.59 4.85
CA CYS A 117 -0.81 -0.99 6.18
C CYS A 117 0.26 0.10 6.25
N ALA A 118 -0.19 1.36 6.28
CA ALA A 118 0.69 2.50 6.44
C ALA A 118 0.88 2.82 7.93
N LEU A 119 2.09 2.63 8.42
CA LEU A 119 2.48 2.91 9.80
C LEU A 119 3.09 4.31 9.85
N ALA A 120 2.41 5.23 10.50
CA ALA A 120 2.85 6.62 10.66
C ALA A 120 3.62 6.79 11.97
N PHE A 121 4.72 7.54 11.92
CA PHE A 121 5.58 7.81 13.07
C PHE A 121 5.96 9.30 13.11
N PRO A 122 6.25 9.86 14.29
CA PRO A 122 6.67 11.26 14.40
C PRO A 122 7.94 11.53 13.60
N ASN A 123 7.93 12.59 12.79
CA ASN A 123 9.12 13.02 12.04
C ASN A 123 10.25 13.56 12.94
N THR A 124 9.96 13.79 14.22
CA THR A 124 10.91 14.25 15.24
C THR A 124 11.62 13.13 16.01
N MET A 125 11.46 11.86 15.59
CA MET A 125 12.14 10.73 16.23
C MET A 125 13.67 10.89 16.20
N ALA A 126 14.33 10.55 17.31
CA ALA A 126 15.78 10.55 17.41
C ALA A 126 16.39 9.36 16.64
N PRO A 127 17.68 9.43 16.21
CA PRO A 127 18.34 8.35 15.47
C PRO A 127 18.25 6.98 16.16
N GLU A 128 18.44 6.93 17.48
CA GLU A 128 18.32 5.71 18.28
C GLU A 128 16.89 5.13 18.27
N GLU A 129 15.87 5.99 18.18
CA GLU A 129 14.47 5.55 18.05
C GLU A 129 14.19 4.98 16.66
N HIS A 130 14.83 5.52 15.62
CA HIS A 130 14.77 4.97 14.26
C HIS A 130 15.43 3.59 14.16
N GLU A 131 16.57 3.39 14.83
CA GLU A 131 17.25 2.10 14.90
C GLU A 131 16.41 1.05 15.66
N ALA A 132 15.82 1.46 16.78
CA ALA A 132 14.91 0.63 17.56
C ALA A 132 13.67 0.25 16.72
N LEU A 133 13.03 1.22 16.06
CA LEU A 133 11.89 0.97 15.18
C LEU A 133 12.24 0.00 14.04
N SER A 134 13.40 0.18 13.42
CA SER A 134 13.87 -0.72 12.35
C SER A 134 14.04 -2.15 12.85
N SER A 135 14.60 -2.31 14.05
CA SER A 135 14.75 -3.61 14.71
C SER A 135 13.39 -4.24 15.04
N ASP A 136 12.45 -3.45 15.54
CA ASP A 136 11.09 -3.89 15.85
C ASP A 136 10.33 -4.33 14.59
N LEU A 137 10.45 -3.59 13.48
CA LEU A 137 9.86 -3.97 12.19
C LEU A 137 10.44 -5.28 11.65
N ILE A 138 11.75 -5.50 11.79
CA ILE A 138 12.41 -6.76 11.43
C ILE A 138 11.89 -7.91 12.30
N ASN A 139 11.76 -7.69 13.61
CA ASN A 139 11.26 -8.69 14.54
C ASN A 139 9.78 -9.02 14.28
N PHE A 140 8.97 -8.03 13.97
CA PHE A 140 7.56 -8.21 13.60
C PHE A 140 7.42 -9.03 12.32
N ARG A 141 8.20 -8.70 11.27
CA ARG A 141 8.27 -9.53 10.06
C ARG A 141 8.64 -10.97 10.41
N ARG A 142 9.71 -11.17 11.19
CA ARG A 142 10.19 -12.51 11.58
C ARG A 142 9.11 -13.30 12.31
N ALA A 143 8.43 -12.67 13.27
CA ALA A 143 7.34 -13.30 14.02
C ALA A 143 6.26 -13.84 13.07
N LEU A 144 5.83 -13.02 12.10
CA LEU A 144 4.77 -13.41 11.18
C LEU A 144 5.22 -14.38 10.07
N THR A 145 6.46 -14.29 9.60
CA THR A 145 6.93 -15.13 8.48
C THR A 145 7.65 -16.40 8.90
N GLU A 146 8.14 -16.48 10.14
CA GLU A 146 8.97 -17.60 10.61
C GLU A 146 8.42 -18.25 11.88
N SER A 147 7.86 -17.49 12.82
CA SER A 147 7.42 -18.03 14.12
C SER A 147 5.99 -18.56 14.10
N LEU A 148 5.09 -17.98 13.29
CA LEU A 148 3.73 -18.50 13.14
C LEU A 148 3.73 -19.94 12.55
N PRO A 149 2.71 -20.76 12.85
CA PRO A 149 2.49 -22.02 12.14
C PRO A 149 2.39 -21.82 10.63
N GLU A 150 2.89 -22.77 9.83
CA GLU A 150 3.02 -22.61 8.36
C GLU A 150 1.71 -22.15 7.68
N GLY A 151 0.58 -22.79 7.98
CA GLY A 151 -0.75 -22.42 7.44
C GLY A 151 -1.38 -21.16 8.04
N SER A 152 -0.63 -20.40 8.84
CA SER A 152 -1.04 -19.16 9.48
C SER A 152 -0.18 -17.97 9.05
N ARG A 153 0.88 -18.21 8.27
CA ARG A 153 1.80 -17.18 7.80
C ARG A 153 1.19 -16.38 6.66
N PRO A 154 1.62 -15.11 6.48
CA PRO A 154 1.40 -14.39 5.23
C PRO A 154 1.89 -15.18 4.01
N THR A 155 1.15 -15.12 2.90
CA THR A 155 1.55 -15.71 1.61
C THR A 155 2.67 -14.92 0.95
N ALA A 156 2.77 -13.62 1.26
CA ALA A 156 3.81 -12.73 0.79
C ALA A 156 4.07 -11.65 1.84
N TRP A 157 5.30 -11.11 1.83
CA TRP A 157 5.67 -9.97 2.65
C TRP A 157 6.50 -9.00 1.83
N ALA A 158 6.12 -7.73 1.83
CA ALA A 158 6.97 -6.64 1.41
C ALA A 158 6.78 -5.42 2.31
N MET A 159 7.84 -4.62 2.46
CA MET A 159 7.80 -3.37 3.20
C MET A 159 8.66 -2.30 2.52
N GLY A 160 8.30 -1.05 2.70
CA GLY A 160 9.04 0.08 2.17
C GLY A 160 8.88 1.33 3.03
N TYR A 161 9.82 2.25 2.89
CA TYR A 161 9.70 3.61 3.40
C TYR A 161 8.99 4.47 2.34
N VAL A 162 8.08 5.35 2.74
CA VAL A 162 7.42 6.28 1.81
C VAL A 162 8.40 7.40 1.44
N GLU A 163 8.93 7.33 0.23
CA GLU A 163 9.94 8.24 -0.31
C GLU A 163 9.34 9.55 -0.80
N ARG A 164 8.13 9.52 -1.36
CA ARG A 164 7.38 10.72 -1.76
C ARG A 164 5.95 10.63 -1.23
N PRO A 165 5.44 11.67 -0.56
CA PRO A 165 6.06 12.99 -0.33
C PRO A 165 7.22 13.01 0.71
N GLY A 166 7.60 11.87 1.27
CA GLY A 166 8.69 11.74 2.25
C GLY A 166 8.22 11.96 3.68
N THR A 167 7.38 12.99 3.89
CA THR A 167 6.62 13.23 5.11
C THR A 167 5.20 13.65 4.76
N MET A 168 4.26 13.42 5.68
CA MET A 168 2.85 13.75 5.52
C MET A 168 2.33 14.52 6.72
N ALA A 169 1.42 15.46 6.50
CA ALA A 169 0.80 16.21 7.58
C ALA A 169 0.08 15.28 8.56
N HIS A 170 0.33 15.46 9.85
CA HIS A 170 -0.26 14.66 10.91
C HIS A 170 -0.44 15.46 12.20
N GLU A 171 -1.69 15.67 12.62
CA GLU A 171 -2.05 16.58 13.72
C GLU A 171 -1.46 16.19 15.08
N LYS A 172 -1.22 14.89 15.32
CA LYS A 172 -0.64 14.40 16.58
C LYS A 172 0.89 14.29 16.57
N SER A 173 1.55 14.70 15.49
CA SER A 173 3.01 14.79 15.48
C SER A 173 3.45 16.11 16.11
N GLY A 174 4.57 16.10 16.84
CA GLY A 174 5.09 17.29 17.53
C GLY A 174 5.44 18.45 16.58
N ASP A 175 5.86 18.15 15.36
CA ASP A 175 6.14 19.11 14.28
C ASP A 175 5.03 19.19 13.22
N GLY A 176 3.92 18.49 13.45
CA GLY A 176 2.81 18.37 12.49
C GLY A 176 3.12 17.50 11.27
N GLN A 177 4.25 16.78 11.23
CA GLN A 177 4.66 15.91 10.13
C GLN A 177 4.95 14.48 10.61
N ALA A 178 4.58 13.50 9.80
CA ALA A 178 4.87 12.10 10.06
C ALA A 178 5.61 11.48 8.87
N PHE A 179 6.59 10.62 9.15
CA PHE A 179 7.10 9.70 8.13
C PHE A 179 6.29 8.41 8.18
N VAL A 180 6.30 7.66 7.07
CA VAL A 180 5.44 6.48 6.90
C VAL A 180 6.24 5.28 6.41
N HIS A 181 6.06 4.15 7.07
CA HIS A 181 6.41 2.84 6.52
C HIS A 181 5.16 2.18 5.95
N LEU A 182 5.27 1.64 4.73
CA LEU A 182 4.21 0.84 4.13
C LEU A 182 4.54 -0.64 4.26
N LEU A 183 3.59 -1.43 4.76
CA LEU A 183 3.59 -2.89 4.65
C LEU A 183 2.60 -3.29 3.55
N ALA A 184 3.04 -4.21 2.68
CA ALA A 184 2.23 -4.89 1.70
C ALA A 184 2.32 -6.40 1.98
N VAL A 185 1.29 -6.95 2.62
CA VAL A 185 1.29 -8.31 3.19
C VAL A 185 0.22 -9.15 2.51
N GLY A 186 0.62 -10.27 1.92
CA GLY A 186 -0.28 -11.21 1.27
C GLY A 186 -0.94 -12.14 2.27
N TRP A 187 -2.25 -12.37 2.10
CA TRP A 187 -3.05 -13.24 2.94
C TRP A 187 -3.97 -14.12 2.09
N GLU A 188 -4.28 -15.32 2.59
CA GLU A 188 -5.28 -16.20 1.96
C GLU A 188 -6.69 -15.59 1.99
N SER A 189 -6.99 -14.79 3.02
CA SER A 189 -8.23 -14.03 3.17
C SER A 189 -8.07 -12.91 4.18
N LYS A 190 -8.99 -11.94 4.18
CA LYS A 190 -9.07 -10.91 5.23
C LYS A 190 -9.30 -11.54 6.60
N GLU A 191 -10.14 -12.56 6.66
CA GLU A 191 -10.51 -13.28 7.87
C GLU A 191 -9.29 -13.94 8.50
N LYS A 192 -8.43 -14.57 7.67
CA LYS A 192 -7.16 -15.15 8.13
C LYS A 192 -6.25 -14.11 8.76
N HIS A 193 -6.07 -12.95 8.13
CA HIS A 193 -5.32 -11.87 8.76
C HIS A 193 -5.94 -11.47 10.11
N MET A 194 -7.26 -11.26 10.14
CA MET A 194 -7.96 -10.84 11.37
C MET A 194 -7.86 -11.86 12.50
N GLU A 195 -7.87 -13.16 12.21
CA GLU A 195 -7.60 -14.24 13.18
C GLU A 195 -6.18 -14.09 13.78
N ILE A 196 -5.17 -13.89 12.93
CA ILE A 196 -3.77 -13.73 13.37
C ILE A 196 -3.58 -12.48 14.22
N LYS A 197 -4.28 -11.38 13.95
CA LYS A 197 -4.20 -10.17 14.78
C LYS A 197 -4.56 -10.40 16.25
N GLY A 198 -5.31 -11.46 16.55
CA GLY A 198 -5.71 -11.84 17.90
C GLY A 198 -4.71 -12.75 18.62
N THR A 199 -3.64 -13.22 17.97
CA THR A 199 -2.68 -14.15 18.59
C THR A 199 -1.66 -13.43 19.48
N GLU A 200 -1.11 -14.15 20.44
CA GLU A 200 -0.05 -13.65 21.32
C GLU A 200 1.20 -13.27 20.51
N GLU A 201 1.56 -14.06 19.50
CA GLU A 201 2.70 -13.77 18.62
C GLU A 201 2.52 -12.45 17.89
N PHE A 202 1.35 -12.19 17.30
CA PHE A 202 1.11 -10.93 16.60
C PHE A 202 1.08 -9.75 17.58
N THR A 203 0.31 -9.87 18.66
CA THR A 203 0.11 -8.79 19.63
C THR A 203 1.42 -8.39 20.31
N GLY A 204 2.21 -9.36 20.77
CA GLY A 204 3.50 -9.12 21.41
C GLY A 204 4.53 -8.53 20.45
N SER A 205 4.58 -9.00 19.19
CA SER A 205 5.58 -8.51 18.23
C SER A 205 5.25 -7.14 17.62
N ILE A 206 3.96 -6.77 17.50
CA ILE A 206 3.56 -5.44 17.00
C ILE A 206 3.54 -4.36 18.09
N GLN A 207 3.46 -4.74 19.37
CA GLN A 207 3.33 -3.79 20.48
C GLN A 207 4.45 -2.73 20.51
N PRO A 208 5.75 -3.07 20.42
CA PRO A 208 6.83 -2.07 20.44
C PRO A 208 6.75 -1.05 19.28
N ILE A 209 6.15 -1.46 18.16
CA ILE A 209 5.89 -0.59 17.01
C ILE A 209 4.72 0.34 17.34
N ARG A 210 3.59 -0.21 17.82
CA ARG A 210 2.38 0.55 18.15
C ARG A 210 2.62 1.63 19.20
N GLU A 211 3.48 1.38 20.17
CA GLU A 211 3.85 2.35 21.20
C GLU A 211 4.53 3.61 20.62
N LYS A 212 5.18 3.49 19.46
CA LYS A 212 5.82 4.61 18.73
C LYS A 212 4.92 5.20 17.65
N MET A 213 3.87 4.49 17.25
CA MET A 213 3.01 4.88 16.14
C MET A 213 2.12 6.06 16.48
N LEU A 214 1.93 6.92 15.49
CA LEU A 214 0.83 7.85 15.44
C LEU A 214 -0.45 7.14 14.96
N SER A 215 -1.58 7.85 15.05
CA SER A 215 -2.79 7.41 14.34
C SER A 215 -2.52 7.32 12.82
N PRO A 216 -3.30 6.52 12.07
CA PRO A 216 -3.14 6.47 10.62
C PRO A 216 -3.30 7.86 9.98
N VAL A 217 -2.46 8.17 9.00
CA VAL A 217 -2.63 9.34 8.14
C VAL A 217 -3.98 9.22 7.41
N PRO A 218 -4.78 10.29 7.31
CA PRO A 218 -6.04 10.27 6.58
C PRO A 218 -5.87 9.69 5.17
N GLY A 219 -6.74 8.75 4.79
CA GLY A 219 -6.67 8.04 3.51
C GLY A 219 -5.78 6.80 3.48
N LEU A 220 -4.82 6.65 4.42
CA LEU A 220 -3.85 5.56 4.45
C LEU A 220 -4.05 4.54 5.57
N GLY A 221 -5.25 4.48 6.16
CA GLY A 221 -5.59 3.42 7.12
C GLY A 221 -5.38 2.01 6.53
N MET A 222 -5.24 1.00 7.40
CA MET A 222 -5.09 -0.40 6.97
C MET A 222 -6.22 -0.81 6.03
N LYS A 223 -5.88 -1.27 4.83
CA LYS A 223 -6.81 -1.74 3.79
C LYS A 223 -6.49 -3.15 3.36
N HIS A 224 -7.52 -3.91 3.00
CA HIS A 224 -7.40 -5.18 2.27
C HIS A 224 -7.88 -5.00 0.86
N VAL A 225 -7.09 -5.43 -0.12
CA VAL A 225 -7.42 -5.30 -1.55
C VAL A 225 -7.18 -6.62 -2.24
N SER A 226 -8.14 -7.04 -3.05
CA SER A 226 -7.94 -8.12 -4.04
C SER A 226 -7.57 -7.45 -5.35
N PHE A 227 -6.29 -7.55 -5.74
CA PHE A 227 -5.77 -6.86 -6.91
C PHE A 227 -6.00 -7.66 -8.19
N VAL A 228 -6.42 -6.95 -9.24
CA VAL A 228 -6.42 -7.44 -10.62
C VAL A 228 -5.37 -6.68 -11.42
N GLY A 229 -4.64 -7.39 -12.28
CA GLY A 229 -3.67 -6.76 -13.17
C GLY A 229 -4.36 -5.91 -14.21
N VAL A 230 -3.71 -4.82 -14.61
CA VAL A 230 -4.13 -3.98 -15.74
C VAL A 230 -3.57 -4.57 -17.02
#